data_AF-A0A225UXS9-F1
#
_entry.id   AF-A0A225UXS9-F1
#
_cell.length_a   1.000
_cell.length_b   1.000
_cell.length_c   1.000
_cell.angle_alpha   90.00
_cell.angle_beta   90.00
_cell.angle_gamma   90.00
#
_symmetry.space_group_name_H-M   'P 1'
#
loop_
_entity.id
_entity.type
_entity.pdbx_description
1 polymer ?
#
loop_
_entity_poly.entity_id
_entity_poly.type
_entity_poly.pdbx_seq_one_letter_code
_entity_poly.pdbx_strand_id
1 'polypeptide(L)'
;MSVDIRGKIDTLQKAAFALRHKMEHEAREVKDSSTFNKDKLVTRLQTQSNDFAEQVVSEWWQLAWVLIAKYSDGYMTTGEAPEQQASIGYPAWWLQASEFATWPGDTFKPKSSMRKQLLGVDSETAQGFVRQAAMASKVETETRSDETRSYDNRSYPIAIAWVIMGAVLGAAMLAFAKKESRRAGYHTVG
;
A
#
# COMPACT_ATOMS: atom_id res chain seq x y z
N MET A 1 -2.85 0.25 -7.11
CA MET A 1 -1.79 -0.08 -6.13
C MET A 1 -2.35 -0.66 -4.82
N SER A 2 -3.27 0.03 -4.14
CA SER A 2 -3.83 -0.46 -2.86
C SER A 2 -4.55 -1.82 -2.96
N VAL A 3 -5.18 -2.14 -4.10
CA VAL A 3 -5.84 -3.44 -4.31
C VAL A 3 -4.83 -4.58 -4.44
N ASP A 4 -3.79 -4.39 -5.26
CA ASP A 4 -2.74 -5.40 -5.49
C ASP A 4 -2.02 -5.77 -4.18
N ILE A 5 -1.69 -4.76 -3.37
CA ILE A 5 -1.05 -4.95 -2.05
C ILE A 5 -1.98 -5.71 -1.11
N ARG A 6 -3.25 -5.31 -1.00
CA ARG A 6 -4.23 -5.97 -0.12
C ARG A 6 -4.47 -7.42 -0.54
N GLY A 7 -4.53 -7.70 -1.84
CA GLY A 7 -4.66 -9.05 -2.37
C GLY A 7 -3.46 -9.94 -2.00
N LYS A 8 -2.23 -9.43 -2.10
CA LYS A 8 -1.04 -10.18 -1.67
C LYS A 8 -1.03 -10.43 -0.16
N ILE A 9 -1.41 -9.43 0.65
CA ILE A 9 -1.53 -9.59 2.11
C ILE A 9 -2.51 -10.73 2.44
N ASP A 10 -3.72 -10.70 1.87
CA ASP A 10 -4.74 -11.74 2.10
C ASP A 10 -4.23 -13.14 1.72
N THR A 11 -3.54 -13.25 0.58
CA THR A 11 -2.94 -14.51 0.10
C THR A 11 -1.91 -15.05 1.07
N LEU A 12 -0.94 -14.22 1.51
CA LEU A 12 0.11 -14.63 2.43
C LEU A 12 -0.43 -14.95 3.83
N GLN A 13 -1.44 -14.21 4.30
CA GLN A 13 -2.10 -14.49 5.58
C GLN A 13 -2.81 -15.84 5.57
N LYS A 14 -3.56 -16.15 4.51
CA LYS A 14 -4.21 -17.47 4.35
C LYS A 14 -3.17 -18.59 4.35
N ALA A 15 -2.08 -18.42 3.62
CA ALA A 15 -0.99 -19.40 3.59
C ALA A 15 -0.36 -19.59 4.98
N ALA A 16 -0.11 -18.50 5.71
CA ALA A 16 0.45 -18.56 7.06
C ALA A 16 -0.45 -19.33 8.04
N PHE A 17 -1.77 -19.07 8.02
CA PHE A 17 -2.71 -19.78 8.88
C PHE A 17 -2.82 -21.26 8.52
N ALA A 18 -2.86 -21.59 7.23
CA ALA A 18 -2.88 -22.99 6.78
C ALA A 18 -1.62 -23.75 7.20
N LEU A 19 -0.44 -23.13 7.01
CA LEU A 19 0.84 -23.72 7.44
C LEU A 19 0.86 -23.92 8.96
N ARG A 20 0.45 -22.92 9.73
CA ARG A 20 0.41 -23.01 11.19
C ARG A 20 -0.49 -24.15 11.65
N HIS A 21 -1.66 -24.29 11.06
CA HIS A 21 -2.58 -25.37 11.38
C HIS A 21 -1.96 -26.75 11.11
N LYS A 22 -1.30 -26.90 9.96
CA LYS A 22 -0.56 -28.12 9.60
C LYS A 22 0.55 -28.44 10.60
N MET A 23 1.36 -27.45 10.96
CA MET A 23 2.45 -27.60 11.93
C MET A 23 1.95 -28.03 13.32
N GLU A 24 0.84 -27.45 13.78
CA GLU A 24 0.23 -27.81 15.06
C GLU A 24 -0.35 -29.23 15.05
N HIS A 25 -0.93 -29.66 13.93
CA HIS A 25 -1.41 -31.02 13.75
C HIS A 25 -0.23 -32.02 13.79
N GLU A 26 0.80 -31.80 12.97
CA GLU A 26 2.01 -32.63 12.94
C GLU A 26 2.67 -32.74 14.33
N ALA A 27 2.75 -31.62 15.06
CA ALA A 27 3.34 -31.59 16.39
C ALA A 27 2.55 -32.43 17.42
N ARG A 28 1.22 -32.49 17.30
CA ARG A 28 0.37 -33.33 18.18
C ARG A 28 0.57 -34.81 17.87
N GLU A 29 0.51 -35.20 16.60
CA GLU A 29 0.69 -36.59 16.19
C GLU A 29 2.06 -37.15 16.59
N VAL A 30 3.13 -36.37 16.39
CA VAL A 30 4.49 -36.79 16.76
C VAL A 30 4.65 -36.91 18.28
N LYS A 31 3.95 -36.09 19.06
CA LYS A 31 3.98 -36.14 20.53
C LYS A 31 3.32 -37.41 21.08
N ASP A 32 2.27 -37.89 20.44
CA ASP A 32 1.52 -39.08 20.86
C ASP A 32 2.20 -40.39 20.38
N SER A 33 3.25 -40.28 19.56
CA SER A 33 4.05 -41.41 19.07
C SER A 33 5.07 -41.92 20.10
N SER A 34 5.26 -43.24 20.14
CA SER A 34 6.28 -43.91 20.96
C SER A 34 7.73 -43.53 20.61
N THR A 35 7.95 -42.85 19.48
CA THR A 35 9.28 -42.43 18.98
C THR A 35 9.49 -40.92 19.09
N PHE A 36 8.81 -40.27 20.05
CA PHE A 36 8.91 -38.83 20.26
C PHE A 36 10.34 -38.38 20.53
N ASN A 37 10.83 -37.44 19.71
CA ASN A 37 12.09 -36.75 19.92
C ASN A 37 11.86 -35.25 19.77
N LYS A 38 12.02 -34.53 20.88
CA LYS A 38 11.78 -33.09 20.96
C LYS A 38 12.68 -32.29 20.03
N ASP A 39 13.97 -32.62 19.97
CA ASP A 39 14.94 -31.84 19.19
C ASP A 39 14.69 -31.97 17.70
N LYS A 40 14.31 -33.18 17.24
CA LYS A 40 13.88 -33.41 15.86
C LYS A 40 12.62 -32.63 15.51
N LEU A 41 11.64 -32.60 16.41
CA LEU A 41 10.40 -31.82 16.21
C LEU A 41 10.69 -30.31 16.13
N VAL A 42 11.48 -29.78 17.07
CA VAL A 42 11.86 -28.35 17.08
C VAL A 42 12.59 -27.98 15.80
N THR A 43 13.58 -28.79 15.39
CA THR A 43 14.32 -28.56 14.15
C THR A 43 13.39 -28.51 12.95
N ARG A 44 12.45 -29.46 12.84
CA ARG A 44 11.49 -29.50 11.73
C ARG A 44 10.56 -28.28 11.71
N LEU A 45 10.02 -27.88 12.85
CA LEU A 45 9.15 -26.70 12.94
C LEU A 45 9.90 -25.41 12.62
N GLN A 46 11.16 -25.33 13.05
CA GLN A 46 12.04 -24.20 12.73
C GLN A 46 12.33 -24.13 11.22
N THR A 47 12.66 -25.26 10.58
CA THR A 47 12.84 -25.32 9.13
C THR A 47 11.58 -24.87 8.40
N GLN A 48 10.40 -25.42 8.74
CA GLN A 48 9.12 -25.01 8.11
C GLN A 48 8.83 -23.52 8.29
N SER A 49 9.17 -22.94 9.45
CA SER A 49 8.98 -21.51 9.71
C SER A 49 9.94 -20.65 8.89
N ASN A 50 11.21 -21.06 8.78
CA ASN A 50 12.22 -20.35 8.01
C ASN A 50 11.91 -20.41 6.51
N ASP A 51 11.57 -21.58 5.99
CA ASP A 51 11.19 -21.76 4.58
C ASP A 51 10.02 -20.85 4.20
N PHE A 52 9.01 -20.75 5.08
CA PHE A 52 7.88 -19.85 4.86
C PHE A 52 8.28 -18.37 4.92
N ALA A 53 9.18 -17.99 5.84
CA ALA A 53 9.68 -16.62 5.91
C ALA A 53 10.44 -16.24 4.63
N GLU A 54 11.27 -17.13 4.10
CA GLU A 54 11.97 -16.94 2.81
C GLU A 54 10.97 -16.79 1.66
N GLN A 55 9.93 -17.64 1.62
CA GLN A 55 8.86 -17.53 0.63
C GLN A 55 8.15 -16.17 0.71
N VAL A 56 7.77 -15.72 1.91
CA VAL A 56 7.12 -14.41 2.10
C VAL A 56 7.99 -13.28 1.55
N VAL A 57 9.29 -13.29 1.86
CA VAL A 57 10.23 -12.27 1.34
C VAL A 57 10.31 -12.30 -0.18
N SER A 58 10.41 -13.49 -0.77
CA SER A 58 10.43 -13.66 -2.23
C SER A 58 9.16 -13.12 -2.89
N GLU A 59 7.98 -13.46 -2.35
CA GLU A 59 6.68 -13.03 -2.85
C GLU A 59 6.49 -11.50 -2.79
N TRP A 60 7.02 -10.86 -1.74
CA TRP A 60 7.01 -9.40 -1.63
C TRP A 60 7.93 -8.73 -2.65
N TRP A 61 9.11 -9.30 -2.89
CA TRP A 61 10.00 -8.80 -3.95
C TRP A 61 9.38 -8.95 -5.34
N GLN A 62 8.74 -10.08 -5.62
CA GLN A 62 8.01 -10.27 -6.87
C GLN A 62 6.88 -9.25 -7.03
N LEU A 63 6.10 -9.01 -5.97
CA LEU A 63 5.06 -7.97 -6.01
C LEU A 63 5.68 -6.59 -6.27
N ALA A 64 6.80 -6.25 -5.64
CA ALA A 64 7.45 -4.96 -5.85
C ALA A 64 7.80 -4.74 -7.33
N TRP A 65 8.35 -5.76 -8.01
CA TRP A 65 8.63 -5.69 -9.44
C TRP A 65 7.37 -5.49 -10.28
N VAL A 66 6.30 -6.22 -9.96
CA VAL A 66 5.00 -6.05 -10.63
C VAL A 66 4.47 -4.62 -10.44
N LEU A 67 4.57 -4.07 -9.23
CA LEU A 67 4.10 -2.72 -8.95
C LEU A 67 4.92 -1.67 -9.70
N ILE A 68 6.25 -1.80 -9.74
CA ILE A 68 7.12 -0.86 -10.48
C ILE A 68 6.80 -0.91 -11.99
N ALA A 69 6.62 -2.10 -12.55
CA ALA A 69 6.30 -2.25 -13.97
C ALA A 69 4.89 -1.71 -14.31
N LYS A 70 3.91 -1.98 -13.45
CA LYS A 70 2.51 -1.58 -13.63
C LYS A 70 2.25 -0.11 -13.32
N TYR A 71 3.00 0.48 -12.40
CA TYR A 71 2.82 1.85 -11.95
C TYR A 71 4.13 2.63 -12.16
N SER A 72 4.21 3.35 -13.27
CA SER A 72 5.41 4.11 -13.66
C SER A 72 5.02 5.54 -14.04
N ASP A 73 5.82 6.51 -13.59
CA ASP A 73 5.70 7.93 -13.93
C ASP A 73 4.29 8.55 -13.72
N GLY A 74 3.56 8.08 -12.70
CA GLY A 74 2.19 8.54 -12.41
C GLY A 74 1.09 7.92 -13.27
N TYR A 75 1.45 6.95 -14.11
CA TYR A 75 0.52 6.18 -14.93
C TYR A 75 0.39 4.73 -14.45
N MET A 76 -0.76 4.14 -14.75
CA MET A 76 -0.95 2.70 -14.72
C MET A 76 -0.82 2.16 -16.13
N THR A 77 0.09 1.22 -16.35
CA THR A 77 0.24 0.49 -17.61
C THR A 77 -0.53 -0.83 -17.54
N THR A 78 -1.32 -1.12 -18.57
CA THR A 78 -2.02 -2.39 -18.77
C THR A 78 -1.48 -3.16 -19.99
N GLY A 79 -0.52 -2.56 -20.71
CA GLY A 79 0.17 -3.12 -21.86
C GLY A 79 1.17 -2.12 -22.43
N GLU A 80 1.64 -2.34 -23.67
CA GLU A 80 2.72 -1.58 -24.30
C GLU A 80 2.22 -0.50 -25.29
N ALA A 81 0.94 -0.57 -25.71
CA ALA A 81 0.39 0.41 -26.64
C ALA A 81 0.06 1.75 -25.94
N PRO A 82 0.07 2.89 -26.65
CA PRO A 82 -0.24 4.21 -26.07
C PRO A 82 -1.60 4.27 -25.35
N GLU A 83 -2.60 3.57 -25.88
CA GLU A 83 -3.95 3.44 -25.31
C GLU A 83 -4.03 2.52 -24.07
N GLN A 84 -2.95 1.80 -23.77
CA GLN A 84 -2.83 0.89 -22.62
C GLN A 84 -2.11 1.55 -21.43
N GLN A 85 -2.04 2.88 -21.43
CA GLN A 85 -1.50 3.68 -20.35
C GLN A 85 -2.56 4.68 -19.85
N ALA A 86 -2.93 4.58 -18.59
CA ALA A 86 -3.96 5.43 -17.98
C ALA A 86 -3.34 6.30 -16.88
N SER A 87 -3.56 7.62 -16.94
CA SER A 87 -3.23 8.50 -15.81
C SER A 87 -4.22 8.23 -14.69
N ILE A 88 -3.72 7.89 -13.51
CA ILE A 88 -4.57 7.53 -12.37
C ILE A 88 -5.07 8.80 -11.66
N GLY A 89 -4.35 9.92 -11.85
CA GLY A 89 -4.62 11.18 -11.18
C GLY A 89 -4.62 11.07 -9.65
N TYR A 90 -5.06 12.13 -9.00
CA TYR A 90 -5.40 12.08 -7.58
C TYR A 90 -6.88 11.70 -7.42
N PRO A 91 -7.25 10.94 -6.38
CA PRO A 91 -8.65 10.61 -6.16
C PRO A 91 -9.47 11.87 -5.88
N ALA A 92 -10.72 11.90 -6.35
CA ALA A 92 -11.58 13.08 -6.32
C ALA A 92 -11.74 13.68 -4.91
N TRP A 93 -11.85 12.84 -3.87
CA TRP A 93 -11.94 13.31 -2.49
C TRP A 93 -10.70 14.09 -2.04
N TRP A 94 -9.51 13.70 -2.52
CA TRP A 94 -8.25 14.35 -2.16
C TRP A 94 -8.12 15.68 -2.88
N LEU A 95 -8.48 15.72 -4.17
CA LEU A 95 -8.54 16.96 -4.94
C LEU A 95 -9.47 17.97 -4.26
N GLN A 96 -10.64 17.51 -3.82
CA GLN A 96 -11.63 18.36 -3.16
C GLN A 96 -11.23 18.82 -1.75
N ALA A 97 -10.42 18.04 -1.05
CA ALA A 97 -9.87 18.41 0.25
C ALA A 97 -8.66 19.35 0.15
N SER A 98 -8.05 19.47 -1.03
CA SER A 98 -6.87 20.30 -1.27
C SER A 98 -7.22 21.69 -1.81
N GLU A 99 -6.29 22.63 -1.67
CA GLU A 99 -6.40 23.98 -2.27
C GLU A 99 -6.47 23.94 -3.81
N PHE A 100 -6.19 22.79 -4.43
CA PHE A 100 -6.42 22.56 -5.85
C PHE A 100 -7.89 22.74 -6.24
N ALA A 101 -8.84 22.39 -5.35
CA ALA A 101 -10.27 22.60 -5.58
C ALA A 101 -10.64 24.09 -5.76
N THR A 102 -9.84 24.97 -5.17
CA THR A 102 -10.01 26.43 -5.23
C THR A 102 -9.06 27.11 -6.21
N TRP A 103 -8.10 26.38 -6.79
CA TRP A 103 -7.13 26.92 -7.74
C TRP A 103 -7.77 27.12 -9.13
N PRO A 104 -7.43 28.20 -9.87
CA PRO A 104 -6.50 29.28 -9.50
C PRO A 104 -7.14 30.41 -8.68
N GLY A 105 -8.42 30.33 -8.32
CA GLY A 105 -9.15 31.43 -7.70
C GLY A 105 -8.97 32.74 -8.50
N ASP A 106 -8.71 33.84 -7.80
CA ASP A 106 -8.44 35.15 -8.41
C ASP A 106 -6.96 35.36 -8.84
N THR A 107 -6.10 34.36 -8.63
CA THR A 107 -4.67 34.48 -8.95
C THR A 107 -4.35 34.28 -10.42
N PHE A 108 -5.28 33.72 -11.21
CA PHE A 108 -5.11 33.63 -12.65
C PHE A 108 -5.32 35.00 -13.31
N LYS A 109 -4.22 35.65 -13.68
CA LYS A 109 -4.24 36.91 -14.45
C LYS A 109 -3.82 36.64 -15.90
N PRO A 110 -4.77 36.27 -16.80
CA PRO A 110 -4.44 35.96 -18.17
C PRO A 110 -3.89 37.19 -18.92
N LYS A 111 -2.93 36.94 -19.82
CA LYS A 111 -2.42 37.98 -20.74
C LYS A 111 -3.58 38.58 -21.54
N SER A 112 -3.47 39.87 -21.87
CA SER A 112 -4.52 40.62 -22.57
C SER A 112 -4.97 39.98 -23.90
N SER A 113 -4.06 39.31 -24.59
CA SER A 113 -4.35 38.56 -25.82
C SER A 113 -5.25 37.34 -25.60
N MET A 114 -5.21 36.70 -24.42
CA MET A 114 -6.00 35.51 -24.10
C MET A 114 -7.36 35.85 -23.48
N ARG A 115 -7.54 37.05 -22.93
CA ARG A 115 -8.80 37.48 -22.31
C ARG A 115 -10.00 37.37 -23.26
N LYS A 116 -9.81 37.64 -24.57
CA LYS A 116 -10.89 37.52 -25.56
C LYS A 116 -11.34 36.07 -25.79
N GLN A 117 -10.46 35.09 -25.61
CA GLN A 117 -10.77 33.66 -25.75
C GLN A 117 -11.37 33.05 -24.48
N LEU A 118 -11.20 33.71 -23.33
CA LEU A 118 -11.69 33.26 -22.02
C LEU A 118 -13.04 33.88 -21.62
N LEU A 119 -13.55 34.85 -22.39
CA LEU A 119 -14.90 35.41 -22.22
C LEU A 119 -15.93 34.30 -22.52
N GLY A 120 -16.38 33.60 -21.48
CA GLY A 120 -17.35 32.51 -21.57
C GLY A 120 -17.01 31.26 -20.74
N VAL A 121 -15.79 31.18 -20.19
CA VAL A 121 -15.41 30.15 -19.21
C VAL A 121 -15.28 30.84 -17.86
N ASP A 122 -16.40 30.95 -17.14
CA ASP A 122 -16.36 31.42 -15.76
C ASP A 122 -15.81 30.32 -14.82
N SER A 123 -15.32 30.75 -13.66
CA SER A 123 -14.74 29.86 -12.66
C SER A 123 -15.75 28.84 -12.13
N GLU A 124 -17.04 29.17 -12.13
CA GLU A 124 -18.12 28.26 -11.74
C GLU A 124 -18.31 27.13 -12.76
N THR A 125 -18.24 27.41 -14.05
CA THR A 125 -18.34 26.44 -15.14
C THR A 125 -17.14 25.50 -15.13
N ALA A 126 -15.93 26.02 -14.91
CA ALA A 126 -14.72 25.22 -14.74
C ALA A 126 -14.80 24.30 -13.51
N GLN A 127 -15.32 24.80 -12.38
CA GLN A 127 -15.56 24.00 -11.18
C GLN A 127 -16.70 22.98 -11.36
N GLY A 128 -17.69 23.29 -12.20
CA GLY A 128 -18.79 22.40 -12.58
C GLY A 128 -18.28 21.12 -13.23
N PHE A 129 -17.30 21.20 -14.13
CA PHE A 129 -16.68 20.02 -14.75
C PHE A 129 -15.96 19.14 -13.71
N VAL A 130 -15.28 19.73 -12.73
CA VAL A 130 -14.61 18.99 -11.65
C VAL A 130 -15.63 18.30 -10.73
N ARG A 131 -16.72 18.98 -10.38
CA ARG A 131 -17.82 18.38 -9.58
C ARG A 131 -18.54 17.27 -10.32
N GLN A 132 -18.76 17.43 -11.63
CA GLN A 132 -19.44 16.42 -12.44
C GLN A 132 -18.56 15.18 -12.64
N ALA A 133 -17.24 15.33 -12.79
CA ALA A 133 -16.29 14.22 -12.80
C ALA A 133 -16.24 13.48 -11.43
N ALA A 134 -16.28 14.21 -10.32
CA ALA A 134 -16.34 13.63 -8.97
C ALA A 134 -17.67 12.90 -8.69
N MET A 135 -18.79 13.41 -9.22
CA MET A 135 -20.09 12.73 -9.15
C MET A 135 -20.13 11.49 -10.05
N ALA A 136 -19.55 11.55 -11.26
CA ALA A 136 -19.45 10.41 -12.17
C ALA A 136 -18.63 9.26 -11.56
N SER A 137 -17.52 9.55 -10.88
CA SER A 137 -16.76 8.51 -10.18
C SER A 137 -17.58 7.88 -9.04
N LYS A 138 -18.42 8.66 -8.36
CA LYS A 138 -19.31 8.18 -7.30
C LYS A 138 -20.43 7.28 -7.86
N VAL A 139 -20.99 7.66 -9.01
CA VAL A 139 -22.04 6.89 -9.72
C VAL A 139 -21.50 5.59 -10.31
N GLU A 140 -20.29 5.56 -10.88
CA GLU A 140 -19.65 4.32 -11.36
C GLU A 140 -19.33 3.35 -10.21
N THR A 141 -19.09 3.87 -9.00
CA THR A 141 -18.87 3.03 -7.82
C THR A 141 -20.19 2.45 -7.27
N GLU A 142 -21.32 3.11 -7.49
CA GLU A 142 -22.65 2.65 -7.04
C GLU A 142 -23.36 1.74 -8.06
N THR A 143 -23.16 1.94 -9.36
CA THR A 143 -23.84 1.16 -10.43
C THR A 143 -23.25 -0.21 -10.72
N ARG A 144 -22.11 -0.58 -10.11
CA ARG A 144 -21.61 -1.96 -10.10
C ARG A 144 -21.91 -2.65 -8.77
N SER A 145 -23.15 -2.53 -8.31
CA SER A 145 -23.68 -3.30 -7.20
C SER A 145 -24.79 -4.21 -7.72
N ASP A 146 -24.38 -5.38 -8.22
CA ASP A 146 -25.28 -6.52 -8.17
C ASP A 146 -24.55 -7.69 -7.51
N GLU A 147 -25.28 -8.31 -6.59
CA GLU A 147 -24.93 -9.43 -5.71
C GLU A 147 -24.09 -9.16 -4.42
N THR A 148 -24.81 -8.62 -3.44
CA THR A 148 -24.85 -9.03 -2.01
C THR A 148 -23.56 -9.49 -1.30
N ARG A 149 -22.88 -8.55 -0.62
CA ARG A 149 -22.47 -8.72 0.79
C ARG A 149 -22.21 -7.37 1.45
N SER A 150 -23.07 -7.04 2.40
CA SER A 150 -22.99 -5.87 3.27
C SER A 150 -21.65 -5.84 4.02
N TYR A 151 -20.80 -4.85 3.69
CA TYR A 151 -19.70 -4.43 4.54
C TYR A 151 -20.03 -3.06 5.09
N ASP A 152 -20.42 -3.08 6.36
CA ASP A 152 -20.71 -1.91 7.19
C ASP A 152 -19.57 -0.89 7.14
N ASN A 153 -19.98 0.36 6.98
CA ASN A 153 -19.15 1.55 6.92
C ASN A 153 -18.58 1.87 8.32
N ARG A 154 -17.55 1.13 8.76
CA ARG A 154 -16.83 1.42 10.01
C ARG A 154 -15.58 2.26 9.73
N SER A 155 -15.66 3.51 10.19
CA SER A 155 -14.57 4.47 10.39
C SER A 155 -13.24 3.80 10.76
N TYR A 156 -12.14 4.38 10.28
CA TYR A 156 -10.78 3.83 10.29
C TYR A 156 -9.92 4.29 11.50
N PRO A 157 -9.97 3.66 12.70
CA PRO A 157 -8.94 3.86 13.72
C PRO A 157 -7.72 2.97 13.50
N ILE A 158 -7.83 1.89 12.72
CA ILE A 158 -6.75 0.90 12.55
C ILE A 158 -5.60 1.45 11.68
N ALA A 159 -5.89 2.30 10.69
CA ALA A 159 -4.87 2.86 9.80
C ALA A 159 -3.89 3.81 10.53
N ILE A 160 -4.34 4.50 11.58
CA ILE A 160 -3.50 5.43 12.35
C ILE A 160 -2.51 4.66 13.24
N ALA A 161 -2.89 3.49 13.76
CA ALA A 161 -2.03 2.68 14.62
C ALA A 161 -0.76 2.16 13.90
N TRP A 162 -0.87 1.79 12.62
CA TRP A 162 0.27 1.30 11.83
C TRP A 162 1.29 2.39 11.48
N VAL A 163 0.83 3.63 11.26
CA VAL A 163 1.71 4.77 10.99
C VAL A 163 2.54 5.16 12.22
N ILE A 164 1.93 5.10 13.42
CA ILE A 164 2.61 5.41 14.68
C ILE A 164 3.68 4.35 15.01
N MET A 165 3.37 3.06 14.82
CA MET A 165 4.35 1.97 15.05
C MET A 165 5.56 2.05 14.11
N GLY A 166 5.35 2.43 12.83
CA GLY A 166 6.44 2.62 11.87
C GLY A 166 7.39 3.76 12.28
N ALA A 167 6.86 4.88 12.77
CA ALA A 167 7.65 6.02 13.22
C ALA A 167 8.51 5.70 14.46
N VAL A 168 7.98 4.93 15.41
CA VAL A 168 8.69 4.54 16.65
C VAL A 168 9.86 3.59 16.35
N LEU A 169 9.67 2.62 15.45
CA LEU A 169 10.73 1.70 15.04
C LEU A 169 11.87 2.41 14.29
N GLY A 170 11.55 3.38 13.43
CA GLY A 170 12.56 4.18 12.73
C GLY A 170 13.43 5.02 13.67
N ALA A 171 12.81 5.66 14.68
CA ALA A 171 13.54 6.46 15.67
C ALA A 171 14.46 5.59 16.55
N ALA A 172 14.03 4.38 16.91
CA ALA A 172 14.82 3.45 17.71
C ALA A 172 16.08 2.96 16.97
N MET A 173 15.98 2.64 15.68
CA MET A 173 17.16 2.24 14.88
C MET A 173 18.20 3.36 14.77
N LEU A 174 17.76 4.60 14.54
CA LEU A 174 18.66 5.77 14.44
C LEU A 174 19.38 6.07 15.77
N ALA A 175 18.69 5.90 16.90
CA ALA A 175 19.30 6.08 18.22
C ALA A 175 20.33 5.00 18.55
N PHE A 176 20.08 3.75 18.15
CA PHE A 176 21.02 2.64 18.35
C PHE A 176 22.27 2.77 17.48
N ALA A 177 22.11 3.11 16.19
CA ALA A 177 23.24 3.34 15.28
C ALA A 177 24.17 4.47 15.75
N LYS A 178 23.61 5.55 16.32
CA LYS A 178 24.39 6.67 16.87
C LYS A 178 25.09 6.34 18.19
N LYS A 179 24.60 5.35 18.95
CA LYS A 179 25.21 4.88 20.20
C LYS A 179 26.39 3.94 19.94
N GLU A 180 26.30 3.11 18.89
CA GLU A 180 27.36 2.17 18.51
C GLU A 180 28.60 2.90 17.94
N SER A 181 28.40 3.95 17.13
CA SER A 181 29.52 4.72 16.55
C SER A 181 30.37 5.47 17.58
N ARG A 182 29.82 5.78 18.77
CA ARG A 182 30.56 6.42 19.87
C ARG A 182 31.46 5.45 20.64
N ARG A 183 31.28 4.14 20.49
CA ARG A 183 32.07 3.12 21.21
C ARG A 183 33.30 2.65 20.43
N ALA A 184 33.37 2.91 19.13
CA ALA A 184 34.55 2.61 18.30
C ALA A 184 35.49 3.83 18.24
N GLY A 185 36.10 4.18 19.37
CA GLY A 185 37.19 5.15 19.43
C GLY A 185 38.52 4.52 18.97
N TYR A 186 39.21 5.19 18.06
CA TYR A 186 40.50 4.79 17.49
C TYR A 186 41.62 4.77 18.54
N HIS A 187 42.39 3.68 18.61
CA HIS A 187 43.72 3.67 19.22
C HIS A 187 44.71 4.34 18.27
N THR A 188 45.29 5.46 18.67
CA THR A 188 46.48 6.01 17.99
C THR A 188 47.71 5.29 18.54
N VAL A 189 48.40 4.54 17.66
CA VAL A 189 49.70 3.93 17.96
C VAL A 189 50.73 5.07 18.02
N GLY A 190 51.37 5.23 19.17
CA GLY A 190 52.52 6.12 19.37
C GLY A 190 53.84 5.37 19.19
#